data_AF-I4YZE2-F1
#
_entry.id   AF-I4YZE2-F1
#
_cell.length_a   1.000
_cell.length_b   1.000
_cell.length_c   1.000
_cell.angle_alpha   90.00
_cell.angle_beta   90.00
_cell.angle_gamma   90.00
#
_symmetry.space_group_name_H-M   'P 1'
#
loop_
_entity.id
_entity.type
_entity.pdbx_description
1 polymer ?
#
loop_
_entity_poly.entity_id
_entity_poly.type
_entity_poly.pdbx_seq_one_letter_code
_entity_poly.pdbx_strand_id
1 'polypeptide(L)' 'MNIEDQVREAIVAELKRQSEAGEQGLRVTSGEAETITIEGRVNLDELTMAVVGSLAGGP' A
#
# COMPACT_ATOMS: atom_id res chain seq x y z
N MET A 1 -16.73 1.79 6.94
CA MET A 1 -15.58 2.17 6.10
C MET A 1 -16.13 2.66 4.79
N ASN A 2 -15.77 3.86 4.34
CA ASN A 2 -16.14 4.30 3.00
C ASN A 2 -15.13 3.73 1.97
N ILE A 3 -15.39 3.90 0.67
CA ILE A 3 -14.49 3.40 -0.39
C ILE A 3 -13.10 4.04 -0.29
N GLU A 4 -13.02 5.32 0.10
CA GLU A 4 -11.76 6.04 0.20
C GLU A 4 -10.86 5.47 1.31
N ASP A 5 -11.44 5.13 2.46
CA ASP A 5 -10.78 4.48 3.58
C ASP A 5 -10.25 3.10 3.17
N GLN A 6 -11.08 2.32 2.48
CA GLN A 6 -10.72 0.97 2.01
C GLN A 6 -9.58 1.00 0.99
N VAL A 7 -9.59 1.97 0.07
CA VAL A 7 -8.51 2.18 -0.90
C VAL A 7 -7.23 2.61 -0.18
N ARG A 8 -7.33 3.55 0.77
CA ARG A 8 -6.19 4.02 1.56
C ARG A 8 -5.54 2.88 2.34
N GLU A 9 -6.34 2.05 3.02
CA GLU A 9 -5.85 0.90 3.76
C GLU A 9 -5.16 -0.11 2.85
N ALA A 10 -5.75 -0.42 1.68
CA ALA A 10 -5.13 -1.33 0.71
C ALA A 10 -3.77 -0.82 0.20
N ILE A 11 -3.67 0.49 -0.11
CA ILE A 11 -2.41 1.12 -0.53
C ILE A 11 -1.36 1.00 0.58
N VAL A 12 -1.70 1.38 1.82
CA VAL A 12 -0.76 1.36 2.94
C VAL A 12 -0.34 -0.06 3.30
N ALA A 13 -1.27 -1.00 3.31
CA ALA A 13 -1.01 -2.40 3.61
C ALA A 13 -0.03 -3.00 2.59
N GLU A 14 -0.25 -2.77 1.29
CA GLU A 14 0.60 -3.32 0.24
C GLU A 14 1.99 -2.69 0.21
N LEU A 15 2.10 -1.38 0.40
CA LEU A 15 3.41 -0.71 0.51
C LEU A 15 4.22 -1.24 1.71
N LYS A 16 3.56 -1.51 2.84
CA LYS A 16 4.21 -2.13 4.01
C LYS A 16 4.66 -3.56 3.71
N ARG A 17 3.80 -4.37 3.05
CA ARG A 17 4.17 -5.74 2.64
C ARG A 17 5.41 -5.76 1.75
N GLN A 18 5.44 -4.91 0.72
CA GLN A 18 6.61 -4.80 -0.17
C GLN A 18 7.87 -4.34 0.59
N SER A 19 7.72 -3.41 1.55
CA SER A 19 8.84 -2.97 2.39
C SER A 19 9.38 -4.09 3.29
N GLU A 20 8.49 -4.88 3.89
CA GLU A 20 8.82 -6.02 4.75
C GLU A 20 9.44 -7.19 3.98
N ALA A 21 9.01 -7.42 2.74
CA ALA A 21 9.61 -8.39 1.84
C ALA A 21 11.09 -8.06 1.52
N GLY A 22 11.53 -6.81 1.80
CA GLY A 22 12.89 -6.34 1.55
C GLY A 22 13.22 -6.22 0.07
N GLU A 23 12.21 -6.36 -0.79
CA GLU A 23 12.39 -6.27 -2.22
C GLU A 23 12.69 -4.83 -2.62
N GLN A 24 13.62 -4.68 -3.56
CA GLN A 24 13.88 -3.41 -4.24
C GLN A 24 14.32 -2.22 -3.36
N GLY A 25 14.63 -2.45 -2.08
CA GLY A 25 15.08 -1.42 -1.14
C GLY A 25 13.97 -0.48 -0.67
N LEU A 26 12.71 -0.92 -0.71
CA LEU A 26 11.57 -0.11 -0.30
C LEU A 26 11.53 0.15 1.22
N ARG A 27 11.40 1.41 1.59
CA ARG A 27 11.19 1.88 2.97
C ARG A 27 9.93 2.71 3.04
N VAL A 28 9.07 2.41 4.00
CA VAL A 28 7.83 3.14 4.25
C VAL A 28 7.87 3.75 5.65
N THR A 29 7.73 5.06 5.73
CA THR A 29 7.63 5.81 6.98
C THR A 29 6.22 6.39 7.09
N SER A 30 5.51 6.05 8.18
CA SER A 30 4.22 6.66 8.49
C SER A 30 4.38 8.15 8.79
N GLY A 31 3.69 9.01 8.05
CA GLY A 31 3.61 10.45 8.29
C GLY A 31 2.42 10.81 9.18
N GLU A 32 1.97 12.07 9.10
CA GLU A 32 0.71 12.51 9.72
C GLU A 32 -0.50 11.75 9.13
N ALA A 33 -1.68 11.90 9.73
CA ALA A 33 -2.87 11.05 9.51
C ALA A 33 -3.24 10.75 8.04
N GLU A 34 -2.80 11.58 7.08
CA GLU A 34 -3.14 11.45 5.66
C GLU A 34 -1.93 11.29 4.73
N THR A 35 -0.70 11.25 5.26
CA THR A 35 0.52 11.20 4.45
C THR A 35 1.46 10.07 4.88
N ILE A 36 2.19 9.53 3.91
CA ILE A 36 3.28 8.58 4.13
C ILE A 36 4.48 9.00 3.28
N THR A 37 5.68 8.68 3.74
CA THR A 37 6.90 8.86 2.96
C THR A 37 7.38 7.50 2.47
N ILE A 38 7.70 7.44 1.17
CA ILE A 38 8.15 6.22 0.49
C ILE A 38 9.50 6.50 -0.13
N GLU A 39 10.48 5.65 0.16
CA GLU A 39 11.81 5.69 -0.46
C GLU A 39 12.16 4.32 -1.05
N GLY A 40 12.68 4.31 -2.28
CA GLY A 40 12.99 3.08 -3.01
C GLY A 40 12.02 2.81 -4.15
N ARG A 41 11.99 1.56 -4.63
CA ARG A 41 11.11 1.16 -5.74
C ARG A 41 9.88 0.43 -5.22
N VAL A 42 8.76 0.68 -5.89
CA VAL A 42 7.47 0.02 -5.62
C VAL A 42 7.11 -0.85 -6.83
N ASN A 43 6.69 -2.08 -6.59
CA ASN A 43 6.07 -2.90 -7.61
C ASN A 43 4.64 -2.41 -7.85
N LEU A 44 4.41 -1.72 -8.98
CA LEU A 44 3.12 -1.14 -9.31
C LEU A 44 2.07 -2.19 -9.72
N ASP A 45 2.48 -3.33 -10.25
CA ASP A 45 1.54 -4.39 -10.65
C ASP A 45 0.92 -5.05 -9.42
N GLU A 46 1.73 -5.36 -8.41
CA GLU A 46 1.27 -5.86 -7.11
C GLU A 46 0.42 -4.83 -6.36
N LEU A 47 0.83 -3.56 -6.38
CA LEU A 47 0.05 -2.47 -5.80
C LEU A 47 -1.33 -2.33 -6.45
N THR A 48 -1.38 -2.36 -7.78
CA THR A 48 -2.64 -2.29 -8.53
C THR A 48 -3.53 -3.48 -8.19
N MET A 49 -2.97 -4.69 -8.13
CA MET A 49 -3.71 -5.90 -7.80
C MET A 49 -4.30 -5.86 -6.38
N ALA A 50 -3.54 -5.37 -5.39
CA ALA A 50 -4.02 -5.23 -4.03
C ALA A 50 -5.19 -4.24 -3.92
N VAL A 51 -5.09 -3.08 -4.59
CA VAL A 51 -6.14 -2.05 -4.58
C VAL A 51 -7.41 -2.52 -5.30
N VAL A 52 -7.28 -3.16 -6.46
CA VAL A 52 -8.44 -3.71 -7.17
C VAL A 52 -9.08 -4.86 -6.38
N GLY A 53 -8.24 -5.71 -5.76
CA GLY A 53 -8.69 -6.83 -4.93
C GLY A 53 -9.50 -6.40 -3.72
N SER A 54 -9.10 -5.31 -3.04
CA SER A 54 -9.87 -4.79 -1.91
C SER A 54 -11.27 -4.36 -2.37
N LEU A 55 -11.39 -3.61 -3.46
CA LEU A 55 -12.67 -3.12 -4.00
C LEU A 55 -13.59 -4.26 -4.49
N ALA A 56 -13.02 -5.37 -4.94
CA ALA A 56 -13.78 -6.54 -5.39
C ALA A 56 -14.40 -7.37 -4.25
N GLY A 57 -14.18 -6.98 -2.98
CA GLY A 57 -14.67 -7.70 -1.80
C GLY A 57 -13.64 -8.67 -1.20
N GLY A 58 -12.35 -8.51 -1.53
CA GLY A 58 -11.27 -9.23 -0.87
C GLY A 58 -11.00 -8.68 0.55
N PRO A 59 -10.68 -9.56 1.52
CA PRO A 59 -10.32 -9.16 2.88
C PRO A 59 -9.02 -8.35 2.95
#